data_AF-A0A966UYR1-F1
#
_entry.id   AF-A0A966UYR1-F1
#
_cell.length_a   1.000
_cell.length_b   1.000
_cell.length_c   1.000
_cell.angle_alpha   90.00
_cell.angle_beta   90.00
_cell.angle_gamma   90.00
#
_symmetry.space_group_name_H-M   'P 1'
#
loop_
_entity.id
_entity.type
_entity.pdbx_description
1 polymer ?
#
loop_
_entity_poly.entity_id
_entity_poly.type
_entity_poly.pdbx_seq_one_letter_code
_entity_poly.pdbx_strand_id
1 'polypeptide(L)'
;FLTGLESELDELIAVGAQASGVALVGVLLPFALGTFGLIGLFHVELIPAVFAGASMTATSIGITANVFGELGLLRTREGQIVLGAAVLDDILGIVILAVVVALASGAGFQWAPILQLLAAAAIFVVAAIGLSRTVTPSFDRLVDLLKAPGEIVVASFVVLCLCCFAATAIGLEAALGAFAAGLILSKSRHTEAIQETVKPLVSLFATIFFVLIGTSMDLSVLNPFDPLNRSGLVVAAFLLTVAIAGKVVTGWSFLSEQPTNRLVVGLGMMPRGEVGLIFLGLGTAAQLLTPSLEAGILLMVIGTTFLAPVLLRLSCSWAAAGLPSIDSA
;
A
#
# COMPACT_ATOMS: atom_id res chain seq x y z
N PHE A 1 -0.01 9.67 6.89
CA PHE A 1 -0.13 10.59 8.05
C PHE A 1 -1.36 10.29 8.88
N LEU A 2 -2.59 10.54 8.38
CA LEU A 2 -3.82 10.25 9.12
C LEU A 2 -3.89 8.81 9.66
N THR A 3 -3.56 7.84 8.82
CA THR A 3 -3.45 6.43 9.21
C THR A 3 -2.50 6.21 10.39
N GLY A 4 -1.34 6.87 10.39
CA GLY A 4 -0.37 6.74 11.49
C GLY A 4 -0.87 7.40 12.78
N LEU A 5 -1.64 8.49 12.69
CA LEU A 5 -2.29 9.14 13.85
C LEU A 5 -3.36 8.25 14.48
N GLU A 6 -4.07 7.47 13.66
CA GLU A 6 -5.14 6.56 14.10
C GLU A 6 -4.62 5.16 14.47
N SER A 7 -3.37 4.86 14.17
CA SER A 7 -2.74 3.57 14.48
C SER A 7 -2.33 3.50 15.94
N GLU A 8 -2.77 2.43 16.61
CA GLU A 8 -2.28 2.10 17.94
C GLU A 8 -1.02 1.24 17.80
N LEU A 9 0.12 1.85 18.14
CA LEU A 9 1.41 1.21 17.95
C LEU A 9 1.52 -0.14 18.67
N ASP A 10 0.96 -0.22 19.88
CA ASP A 10 1.01 -1.43 20.68
C ASP A 10 0.21 -2.57 20.01
N GLU A 11 -0.89 -2.24 19.32
CA GLU A 11 -1.66 -3.21 18.51
C GLU A 11 -0.91 -3.63 17.24
N LEU A 12 -0.27 -2.68 16.55
CA LEU A 12 0.53 -2.95 15.35
C LEU A 12 1.68 -3.92 15.64
N ILE A 13 2.35 -3.74 16.78
CA ILE A 13 3.40 -4.65 17.25
C ILE A 13 2.79 -6.01 17.61
N ALA A 14 1.63 -6.04 18.26
CA ALA A 14 0.96 -7.29 18.65
C ALA A 14 0.58 -8.16 17.44
N VAL A 15 0.30 -7.56 16.28
CA VAL A 15 -0.01 -8.28 15.04
C VAL A 15 1.16 -8.42 14.07
N GLY A 16 2.38 -8.03 14.49
CA GLY A 16 3.53 -7.93 13.59
C GLY A 16 3.90 -9.26 12.92
N ALA A 17 3.75 -10.38 13.62
CA ALA A 17 4.03 -11.70 13.05
C ALA A 17 3.02 -12.08 11.95
N GLN A 18 1.73 -11.79 12.17
CA GLN A 18 0.68 -11.99 11.17
C GLN A 18 0.88 -11.07 9.98
N ALA A 19 1.13 -9.78 10.23
CA ALA A 19 1.42 -8.78 9.20
C ALA A 19 2.61 -9.19 8.32
N SER A 20 3.67 -9.75 8.92
CA SER A 20 4.84 -10.25 8.21
C SER A 20 4.51 -11.43 7.29
N GLY A 21 3.69 -12.38 7.76
CA GLY A 21 3.23 -13.50 6.94
C GLY A 21 2.33 -13.06 5.78
N VAL A 22 1.45 -12.08 6.03
CA VAL A 22 0.59 -11.48 4.99
C VAL A 22 1.43 -10.76 3.95
N ALA A 23 2.40 -9.95 4.36
CA ALA A 23 3.28 -9.22 3.44
C ALA A 23 4.14 -10.16 2.59
N LEU A 24 4.81 -11.14 3.22
CA LEU A 24 5.69 -12.06 2.51
C LEU A 24 4.93 -12.85 1.43
N VAL A 25 3.79 -13.45 1.79
CA VAL A 25 2.96 -14.18 0.81
C VAL A 25 2.36 -13.21 -0.20
N GLY A 26 1.93 -12.03 0.24
CA GLY A 26 1.34 -11.00 -0.59
C GLY A 26 2.30 -10.40 -1.60
N VAL A 27 3.60 -10.51 -1.39
CA VAL A 27 4.62 -10.12 -2.34
C VAL A 27 5.00 -11.31 -3.22
N LEU A 28 5.42 -12.42 -2.62
CA LEU A 28 5.99 -13.55 -3.35
C LEU A 28 4.97 -14.25 -4.26
N LEU A 29 3.73 -14.42 -3.80
CA LEU A 29 2.72 -15.18 -4.53
C LEU A 29 2.28 -14.47 -5.83
N PRO A 30 1.79 -13.21 -5.82
CA PRO A 30 1.44 -12.53 -7.06
C PRO A 30 2.65 -12.29 -7.97
N PHE A 31 3.84 -12.06 -7.40
CA PHE A 31 5.08 -11.96 -8.18
C PHE A 31 5.35 -13.25 -8.96
N ALA A 32 5.45 -14.38 -8.26
CA ALA A 32 5.77 -15.66 -8.86
C ALA A 32 4.69 -16.10 -9.87
N LEU A 33 3.41 -16.02 -9.50
CA LEU A 33 2.31 -16.41 -10.38
C LEU A 33 2.23 -15.50 -11.61
N GLY A 34 2.44 -14.19 -11.45
CA GLY A 34 2.47 -13.23 -12.55
C GLY A 34 3.63 -13.51 -13.50
N THR A 35 4.85 -13.58 -12.98
CA THR A 35 6.06 -13.81 -13.80
C THR A 35 6.06 -15.18 -14.47
N PHE A 36 5.90 -16.26 -13.72
CA PHE A 36 5.95 -17.61 -14.31
C PHE A 36 4.74 -17.91 -15.18
N GLY A 37 3.57 -17.35 -14.85
CA GLY A 37 2.39 -17.50 -15.69
C GLY A 37 2.51 -16.75 -17.02
N LEU A 38 3.10 -15.54 -17.03
CA LEU A 38 3.40 -14.83 -18.28
C LEU A 38 4.42 -15.58 -19.14
N ILE A 39 5.46 -16.16 -18.52
CA ILE A 39 6.45 -16.98 -19.25
C ILE A 39 5.81 -18.25 -19.80
N GLY A 40 5.08 -19.00 -18.98
CA GLY A 40 4.56 -20.31 -19.34
C GLY A 40 3.34 -20.29 -20.25
N LEU A 41 2.41 -19.35 -20.05
CA LEU A 41 1.15 -19.29 -20.80
C LEU A 41 1.22 -18.35 -22.00
N PHE A 42 1.94 -17.24 -21.86
CA PHE A 42 1.99 -16.16 -22.86
C PHE A 42 3.34 -16.07 -23.57
N HIS A 43 4.32 -16.90 -23.20
CA HIS A 43 5.66 -16.93 -23.79
C HIS A 43 6.37 -15.56 -23.75
N VAL A 44 6.06 -14.76 -22.72
CA VAL A 44 6.72 -13.47 -22.48
C VAL A 44 8.14 -13.73 -22.00
N GLU A 45 9.10 -12.94 -22.50
CA GLU A 45 10.48 -13.02 -22.06
C GLU A 45 10.64 -12.76 -20.56
N LEU A 46 11.73 -13.27 -19.98
CA LEU A 46 11.97 -13.23 -18.53
C LEU A 46 11.92 -11.79 -17.97
N ILE A 47 12.61 -10.85 -18.61
CA ILE A 47 12.75 -9.49 -18.09
C ILE A 47 11.38 -8.79 -18.09
N PRO A 48 10.61 -8.70 -19.20
CA PRO A 48 9.28 -8.09 -19.19
C PRO A 48 8.30 -8.80 -18.23
N ALA A 49 8.37 -10.13 -18.11
CA ALA A 49 7.54 -10.89 -17.19
C ALA A 49 7.86 -10.61 -15.70
N VAL A 50 9.13 -10.35 -15.38
CA VAL A 50 9.56 -9.92 -14.04
C VAL A 50 9.07 -8.51 -13.74
N PHE A 51 9.12 -7.57 -14.70
CA PHE A 51 8.52 -6.24 -14.53
C PHE A 51 7.01 -6.29 -14.27
N ALA A 52 6.29 -7.09 -15.07
CA ALA A 52 4.86 -7.26 -14.90
C ALA A 52 4.52 -7.93 -13.56
N GLY A 53 5.24 -9.00 -13.17
CA GLY A 53 5.07 -9.62 -11.85
C GLY A 53 5.38 -8.67 -10.70
N ALA A 54 6.43 -7.85 -10.82
CA ALA A 54 6.79 -6.83 -9.84
C ALA A 54 5.69 -5.77 -9.66
N SER A 55 5.02 -5.36 -10.74
CA SER A 55 3.91 -4.41 -10.67
C SER A 55 2.72 -4.90 -9.82
N MET A 56 2.64 -6.21 -9.58
CA MET A 56 1.55 -6.88 -8.85
C MET A 56 1.88 -7.11 -7.36
N THR A 57 3.01 -6.65 -6.84
CA THR A 57 3.43 -6.97 -5.46
C THR A 57 2.98 -5.92 -4.46
N ALA A 58 3.28 -4.65 -4.74
CA ALA A 58 3.07 -3.53 -3.83
C ALA A 58 1.59 -3.20 -3.66
N THR A 59 1.15 -3.09 -2.41
CA THR A 59 -0.21 -2.73 -2.02
C THR A 59 -0.27 -1.23 -1.77
N SER A 60 -1.26 -0.52 -2.30
CA SER A 60 -1.40 0.91 -2.00
C SER A 60 -1.99 1.10 -0.60
N ILE A 61 -1.11 1.43 0.35
CA ILE A 61 -1.50 1.74 1.73
C ILE A 61 -2.46 2.92 1.80
N GLY A 62 -2.30 3.92 0.92
CA GLY A 62 -3.17 5.10 0.88
C GLY A 62 -4.61 4.77 0.52
N ILE A 63 -4.82 3.97 -0.53
CA ILE A 63 -6.16 3.53 -0.94
C ILE A 63 -6.79 2.66 0.15
N THR A 64 -6.03 1.67 0.64
CA THR A 64 -6.50 0.72 1.64
C THR A 64 -6.89 1.42 2.94
N ALA A 65 -6.05 2.33 3.44
CA ALA A 65 -6.32 3.06 4.67
C ALA A 65 -7.54 3.97 4.54
N ASN A 66 -7.73 4.64 3.39
CA ASN A 66 -8.93 5.45 3.17
C ASN A 66 -10.20 4.58 3.21
N VAL A 67 -10.22 3.45 2.50
CA VAL A 67 -11.37 2.53 2.50
C VAL A 67 -11.64 1.96 3.89
N PHE A 68 -10.61 1.52 4.60
CA PHE A 68 -10.76 1.00 5.96
C PHE A 68 -11.23 2.09 6.93
N GLY A 69 -10.79 3.34 6.74
CA GLY A 69 -11.23 4.48 7.54
C GLY A 69 -12.70 4.79 7.33
N GLU A 70 -13.16 4.81 6.08
CA GLU A 70 -14.58 4.99 5.74
C GLU A 70 -15.46 3.86 6.30
N LEU A 71 -14.91 2.65 6.44
CA LEU A 71 -15.61 1.50 7.01
C LEU A 71 -15.48 1.38 8.54
N GLY A 72 -14.71 2.26 9.19
CA GLY A 72 -14.45 2.18 10.63
C GLY A 72 -13.59 0.98 11.05
N LEU A 73 -12.83 0.38 10.12
CA LEU A 73 -12.04 -0.84 10.35
C LEU A 73 -10.58 -0.56 10.74
N LEU A 74 -10.10 0.68 10.72
CA LEU A 74 -8.68 0.99 10.94
C LEU A 74 -8.14 0.53 12.29
N ARG A 75 -8.96 0.56 13.34
CA ARG A 75 -8.61 0.10 14.70
C ARG A 75 -8.93 -1.37 14.97
N THR A 76 -9.47 -2.08 13.98
CA THR A 76 -9.73 -3.51 14.13
C THR A 76 -8.45 -4.31 13.95
N ARG A 77 -8.42 -5.54 14.46
CA ARG A 77 -7.27 -6.44 14.28
C ARG A 77 -6.97 -6.68 12.80
N GLU A 78 -8.00 -6.81 11.97
CA GLU A 78 -7.88 -6.91 10.51
C GLU A 78 -7.21 -5.67 9.92
N GLY A 79 -7.66 -4.48 10.34
CA GLY A 79 -7.06 -3.20 9.94
C GLY A 79 -5.58 -3.11 10.29
N GLN A 80 -5.22 -3.43 11.54
CA GLN A 80 -3.83 -3.40 11.98
C GLN A 80 -2.95 -4.41 11.22
N ILE A 81 -3.46 -5.62 10.94
CA ILE A 81 -2.75 -6.62 10.12
C ILE A 81 -2.51 -6.09 8.71
N VAL A 82 -3.54 -5.56 8.05
CA VAL A 82 -3.46 -5.07 6.68
C VAL A 82 -2.52 -3.85 6.58
N LEU A 83 -2.65 -2.88 7.49
CA LEU A 83 -1.77 -1.71 7.50
C LEU A 83 -0.32 -2.07 7.78
N GLY A 84 -0.08 -2.94 8.77
CA GLY A 84 1.26 -3.45 9.06
C GLY A 84 1.86 -4.21 7.89
N ALA A 85 1.06 -5.05 7.23
CA ALA A 85 1.50 -5.79 6.05
C ALA A 85 1.78 -4.86 4.86
N ALA A 86 0.96 -3.82 4.64
CA ALA A 86 1.18 -2.83 3.60
C ALA A 86 2.49 -2.04 3.80
N VAL A 87 2.84 -1.69 5.05
CA VAL A 87 4.13 -1.06 5.35
C VAL A 87 5.31 -1.99 5.03
N LEU A 88 5.19 -3.28 5.36
CA LEU A 88 6.22 -4.26 5.03
C LEU A 88 6.30 -4.54 3.52
N ASP A 89 5.17 -4.51 2.81
CA ASP A 89 5.10 -4.62 1.36
C ASP A 89 5.93 -3.53 0.66
N ASP A 90 5.86 -2.27 1.12
CA ASP A 90 6.64 -1.16 0.53
C ASP A 90 8.15 -1.39 0.69
N ILE A 91 8.57 -1.90 1.86
CA ILE A 91 9.97 -2.26 2.14
C ILE A 91 10.42 -3.39 1.21
N LEU A 92 9.58 -4.42 1.03
CA LEU A 92 9.85 -5.53 0.10
C LEU A 92 9.79 -5.06 -1.37
N GLY A 93 8.99 -4.05 -1.68
CA GLY A 93 8.89 -3.41 -2.99
C GLY A 93 10.23 -2.82 -3.44
N ILE A 94 10.97 -2.19 -2.53
CA ILE A 94 12.33 -1.70 -2.80
C ILE A 94 13.28 -2.84 -3.19
N VAL A 95 13.18 -3.99 -2.52
CA VAL A 95 13.98 -5.18 -2.84
C VAL A 95 13.68 -5.64 -4.26
N ILE A 96 12.40 -5.74 -4.61
CA ILE A 96 11.96 -6.14 -5.95
C ILE A 96 12.41 -5.13 -6.99
N LEU A 97 12.28 -3.84 -6.72
CA LEU A 97 12.74 -2.78 -7.61
C LEU A 97 14.24 -2.90 -7.89
N ALA A 98 15.05 -3.15 -6.86
CA ALA A 98 16.49 -3.37 -7.02
C ALA A 98 16.79 -4.62 -7.87
N VAL A 99 16.05 -5.72 -7.68
CA VAL A 99 16.17 -6.93 -8.52
C VAL A 99 15.83 -6.60 -9.97
N VAL A 100 14.71 -5.93 -10.21
CA VAL A 100 14.21 -5.57 -11.55
C VAL A 100 15.20 -4.67 -12.29
N VAL A 101 15.73 -3.64 -11.61
CA VAL A 101 16.72 -2.71 -12.18
C VAL A 101 18.05 -3.41 -12.46
N ALA A 102 18.52 -4.29 -11.57
CA ALA A 102 19.73 -5.08 -11.80
C ALA A 102 19.59 -5.98 -13.03
N LEU A 103 18.45 -6.67 -13.16
CA LEU A 103 18.16 -7.51 -14.33
C LEU A 103 18.06 -6.68 -15.62
N ALA A 104 17.39 -5.52 -15.58
CA ALA A 104 17.22 -4.64 -16.74
C ALA A 104 18.54 -4.03 -17.23
N SER A 105 19.43 -3.66 -16.31
CA SER A 105 20.73 -3.05 -16.63
C SER A 105 21.81 -4.07 -17.00
N GLY A 106 21.55 -5.36 -16.80
CA GLY A 106 22.58 -6.42 -16.89
C GLY A 106 23.67 -6.28 -15.83
N ALA A 107 23.51 -5.37 -14.86
CA ALA A 107 24.42 -5.21 -13.75
C ALA A 107 24.25 -6.39 -12.78
N GLY A 108 25.35 -6.91 -12.25
CA GLY A 108 25.29 -7.96 -11.23
C GLY A 108 24.47 -7.52 -10.03
N PHE A 109 23.67 -8.44 -9.48
CA PHE A 109 22.84 -8.17 -8.32
C PHE A 109 23.70 -7.88 -7.08
N GLN A 110 23.49 -6.72 -6.45
CA GLN A 110 24.25 -6.29 -5.28
C GLN A 110 23.38 -6.36 -4.01
N TRP A 111 23.77 -7.21 -3.07
CA TRP A 111 23.07 -7.37 -1.79
C TRP A 111 23.27 -6.19 -0.84
N ALA A 112 24.41 -5.49 -0.93
CA ALA A 112 24.77 -4.45 0.03
C ALA A 112 23.78 -3.26 0.05
N PRO A 113 23.39 -2.64 -1.09
CA PRO A 113 22.42 -1.55 -1.08
C PRO A 113 21.04 -1.96 -0.55
N ILE A 114 20.61 -3.19 -0.84
CA ILE A 114 19.33 -3.74 -0.40
C ILE A 114 19.34 -3.93 1.12
N LEU A 115 20.38 -4.57 1.66
CA LEU A 115 20.52 -4.76 3.11
C LEU A 115 20.63 -3.42 3.84
N GLN A 116 21.29 -2.43 3.25
CA GLN A 116 21.35 -1.06 3.78
C GLN A 116 19.96 -0.41 3.82
N LEU A 117 19.16 -0.52 2.75
CA LEU A 117 17.80 0.01 2.70
C LEU A 117 16.85 -0.71 3.67
N LEU A 118 16.93 -2.04 3.76
CA LEU A 118 16.16 -2.82 4.73
C LEU A 118 16.51 -2.43 6.18
N ALA A 119 17.81 -2.30 6.48
CA ALA A 119 18.26 -1.85 7.79
C ALA A 119 17.82 -0.41 8.07
N ALA A 120 17.93 0.49 7.08
CA ALA A 120 17.47 1.87 7.19
C ALA A 120 15.96 1.94 7.45
N ALA A 121 15.15 1.15 6.76
CA ALA A 121 13.71 1.07 6.98
C ALA A 121 13.37 0.58 8.39
N ALA A 122 14.01 -0.51 8.84
CA ALA A 122 13.81 -1.05 10.18
C ALA A 122 14.22 -0.04 11.27
N ILE A 123 15.39 0.58 11.13
CA ILE A 123 15.88 1.62 12.04
C ILE A 123 14.93 2.82 12.04
N PHE A 124 14.43 3.24 10.88
CA PHE A 124 13.53 4.37 10.74
C PHE A 124 12.21 4.13 11.47
N VAL A 125 11.60 2.94 11.32
CA VAL A 125 10.37 2.57 12.03
C VAL A 125 10.61 2.48 13.54
N VAL A 126 11.69 1.81 13.97
CA VAL A 126 12.05 1.71 15.40
C VAL A 126 12.32 3.10 16.00
N ALA A 127 12.99 3.98 15.25
CA ALA A 127 13.23 5.35 15.65
C ALA A 127 11.91 6.10 15.78
N ALA A 128 11.01 6.04 14.79
CA ALA A 128 9.69 6.68 14.85
C ALA A 128 8.89 6.23 16.09
N ILE A 129 8.93 4.93 16.39
CA ILE A 129 8.36 4.35 17.61
C ILE A 129 8.98 4.97 18.87
N GLY A 130 10.31 5.04 18.95
CA GLY A 130 11.01 5.66 20.08
C GLY A 130 10.69 7.16 20.22
N LEU A 131 10.65 7.88 19.09
CA LEU A 131 10.33 9.31 19.01
C LEU A 131 8.90 9.60 19.45
N SER A 132 7.95 8.68 19.26
CA SER A 132 6.56 8.83 19.75
C SER A 132 6.43 9.03 21.26
N ARG A 133 7.47 8.71 22.05
CA ARG A 133 7.47 8.95 23.50
C ARG A 133 8.22 10.22 23.89
N THR A 134 9.21 10.63 23.10
CA THR A 134 10.13 11.73 23.44
C THR A 134 9.77 13.05 22.75
N VAL A 135 9.24 13.00 21.53
CA VAL A 135 8.90 14.19 20.73
C VAL A 135 7.55 14.75 21.12
N THR A 136 6.59 13.89 21.49
CA THR A 136 5.22 14.29 21.81
C THR A 136 5.12 15.37 22.89
N PRO A 137 5.84 15.33 24.03
CA PRO A 137 5.78 16.41 25.02
C PRO A 137 6.36 17.72 24.51
N SER A 138 7.37 17.66 23.64
CA SER A 138 7.99 18.85 23.03
C SER A 138 7.07 19.46 21.97
N PHE A 139 6.39 18.61 21.19
CA PHE A 139 5.38 19.00 20.24
C PHE A 139 4.19 19.70 20.93
N ASP A 140 3.64 19.09 21.98
CA ASP A 140 2.51 19.66 22.73
C ASP A 140 2.89 21.04 23.29
N ARG A 141 4.08 21.18 23.88
CA ARG A 141 4.57 22.50 24.33
C ARG A 141 4.69 23.50 23.19
N LEU A 142 5.25 23.10 22.05
CA LEU A 142 5.41 23.99 20.91
C LEU A 142 4.07 24.53 20.41
N VAL A 143 3.07 23.65 20.29
CA VAL A 143 1.70 24.01 19.92
C VAL A 143 1.12 25.01 20.93
N ASP A 144 1.24 24.72 22.24
CA ASP A 144 0.71 25.59 23.29
C ASP A 144 1.38 26.98 23.33
N LEU A 145 2.64 27.08 22.88
CA LEU A 145 3.38 28.34 22.76
C LEU A 145 3.01 29.16 21.53
N LEU A 146 2.65 28.51 20.41
CA LEU A 146 2.48 29.17 19.12
C LEU A 146 1.30 30.15 19.09
N LYS A 147 0.26 29.97 19.94
CA LYS A 147 -0.88 30.88 20.18
C LYS A 147 -1.36 31.66 18.94
N ALA A 148 -1.36 31.01 17.78
CA ALA A 148 -1.66 31.61 16.49
C ALA A 148 -2.69 30.72 15.78
N PRO A 149 -3.67 31.28 15.03
CA PRO A 149 -4.68 30.47 14.37
C PRO A 149 -4.05 29.39 13.47
N GLY A 150 -4.35 28.12 13.74
CA GLY A 150 -3.88 27.00 12.93
C GLY A 150 -2.52 26.43 13.36
N GLU A 151 -2.07 26.77 14.57
CA GLU A 151 -0.85 26.27 15.21
C GLU A 151 -0.72 24.74 15.17
N ILE A 152 -1.82 24.02 15.43
CA ILE A 152 -1.88 22.56 15.42
C ILE A 152 -1.56 22.02 14.01
N VAL A 153 -2.13 22.64 12.98
CA VAL A 153 -1.94 22.25 11.58
C VAL A 153 -0.51 22.48 11.15
N VAL A 154 0.00 23.69 11.41
CA VAL A 154 1.36 24.09 11.02
C VAL A 154 2.39 23.19 11.71
N ALA A 155 2.27 23.00 13.03
CA ALA A 155 3.18 22.14 13.77
C ALA A 155 3.15 20.69 13.26
N SER A 156 1.94 20.14 13.05
CA SER A 156 1.77 18.77 12.53
C SER A 156 2.36 18.61 11.13
N PHE A 157 2.16 19.61 10.27
CA PHE A 157 2.70 19.60 8.91
C PHE A 157 4.22 19.71 8.88
N VAL A 158 4.83 20.46 9.81
CA VAL A 158 6.29 20.50 9.96
C VAL A 158 6.83 19.11 10.32
N VAL A 159 6.23 18.43 11.31
CA VAL A 159 6.64 17.06 11.67
C VAL A 159 6.48 16.10 10.48
N LEU A 160 5.34 16.19 9.78
CA LEU A 160 5.09 15.44 8.55
C LEU A 160 6.20 15.66 7.50
N CYS A 161 6.49 16.92 7.16
CA CYS A 161 7.51 17.26 6.18
C CYS A 161 8.90 16.80 6.60
N LEU A 162 9.27 16.95 7.88
CA LEU A 162 10.57 16.50 8.39
C LEU A 162 10.73 14.98 8.30
N CYS A 163 9.70 14.21 8.66
CA CYS A 163 9.75 12.75 8.56
C CYS A 163 9.74 12.28 7.09
N CYS A 164 8.95 12.90 6.22
CA CYS A 164 8.98 12.62 4.78
C CYS A 164 10.35 12.91 4.19
N PHE A 165 10.92 14.08 4.51
CA PHE A 165 12.26 14.46 4.07
C PHE A 165 13.31 13.46 4.57
N ALA A 166 13.30 13.13 5.86
CA ALA A 166 14.22 12.17 6.45
C ALA A 166 14.13 10.79 5.78
N ALA A 167 12.92 10.28 5.54
CA ALA A 167 12.69 9.02 4.83
C ALA A 167 13.26 9.06 3.41
N THR A 168 12.95 10.10 2.64
CA THR A 168 13.46 10.23 1.27
C THR A 168 14.97 10.45 1.20
N ALA A 169 15.57 11.12 2.19
CA ALA A 169 17.01 11.37 2.25
C ALA A 169 17.83 10.08 2.47
N ILE A 170 17.23 9.06 3.10
CA ILE A 170 17.84 7.74 3.29
C ILE A 170 17.37 6.71 2.24
N GLY A 171 16.65 7.16 1.19
CA GLY A 171 16.22 6.32 0.07
C GLY A 171 14.91 5.54 0.30
N LEU A 172 14.14 5.87 1.33
CA LEU A 172 12.82 5.30 1.59
C LEU A 172 11.71 6.15 0.95
N GLU A 173 10.52 5.59 0.86
CA GLU A 173 9.36 6.31 0.33
C GLU A 173 8.84 7.38 1.28
N ALA A 174 8.32 8.48 0.70
CA ALA A 174 7.69 9.55 1.47
C ALA A 174 6.44 9.06 2.24
N ALA A 175 5.74 8.05 1.73
CA ALA A 175 4.57 7.45 2.39
C ALA A 175 4.93 6.86 3.76
N LEU A 176 6.06 6.15 3.85
CA LEU A 176 6.58 5.61 5.11
C LEU A 176 6.95 6.74 6.09
N GLY A 177 7.57 7.81 5.59
CA GLY A 177 7.84 9.01 6.39
C GLY A 177 6.56 9.68 6.92
N ALA A 178 5.52 9.76 6.09
CA ALA A 178 4.22 10.28 6.48
C ALA A 178 3.51 9.39 7.50
N PHE A 179 3.65 8.07 7.39
CA PHE A 179 3.14 7.12 8.39
C PHE A 179 3.87 7.28 9.73
N ALA A 180 5.21 7.35 9.70
CA ALA A 180 6.04 7.58 10.88
C ALA A 180 5.71 8.90 11.60
N ALA A 181 5.51 10.00 10.86
CA ALA A 181 5.07 11.27 11.46
C ALA A 181 3.73 11.12 12.20
N GLY A 182 2.79 10.37 11.60
CA GLY A 182 1.51 10.08 12.24
C GLY A 182 1.70 9.27 13.53
N LEU A 183 2.54 8.23 13.49
CA LEU A 183 2.86 7.43 14.68
C LEU A 183 3.54 8.24 15.79
N ILE A 184 4.42 9.17 15.45
CA ILE A 184 5.07 10.05 16.44
C ILE A 184 4.03 10.94 17.13
N LEU A 185 3.03 11.41 16.38
CA LEU A 185 2.00 12.32 16.87
C LEU A 185 0.73 11.60 17.36
N SER A 186 0.65 10.27 17.30
CA SER A 186 -0.54 9.52 17.73
C SER A 186 -0.77 9.54 19.25
N LYS A 187 0.28 9.82 20.04
CA LYS A 187 0.21 9.94 21.50
C LYS A 187 0.06 11.39 22.00
N SER A 188 -0.07 12.36 21.10
CA SER A 188 -0.25 13.78 21.46
C SER A 188 -1.60 14.00 22.11
N ARG A 189 -1.68 15.00 23.00
CA ARG A 189 -2.96 15.47 23.54
C ARG A 189 -3.83 16.12 22.47
N HIS A 190 -3.20 16.60 21.40
CA HIS A 190 -3.85 17.28 20.28
C HIS A 190 -4.19 16.32 19.12
N THR A 191 -3.95 15.01 19.25
CA THR A 191 -4.14 14.04 18.15
C THR A 191 -5.53 14.11 17.51
N GLU A 192 -6.60 14.22 18.30
CA GLU A 192 -7.97 14.35 17.76
C GLU A 192 -8.14 15.64 16.94
N ALA A 193 -7.67 16.78 17.46
CA ALA A 193 -7.71 18.06 16.76
C ALA A 193 -6.88 18.03 15.45
N ILE A 194 -5.73 17.34 15.46
CA ILE A 194 -4.92 17.11 14.25
C ILE A 194 -5.72 16.30 13.23
N GLN A 195 -6.35 15.19 13.66
CA GLN A 195 -7.15 14.36 12.78
C GLN A 195 -8.31 15.14 12.15
N GLU A 196 -9.07 15.89 12.95
CA GLU A 196 -10.19 16.71 12.46
C GLU A 196 -9.74 17.74 11.42
N THR A 197 -8.57 18.35 11.63
CA THR A 197 -8.08 19.37 10.69
C THR A 197 -7.49 18.76 9.41
N VAL A 198 -6.95 17.56 9.49
CA VAL A 198 -6.35 16.86 8.35
C VAL A 198 -7.38 16.12 7.51
N LYS A 199 -8.50 15.67 8.08
CA LYS A 199 -9.57 14.93 7.37
C LYS A 199 -10.04 15.62 6.07
N PRO A 200 -10.38 16.92 6.06
CA PRO A 200 -10.75 17.62 4.82
C PRO A 200 -9.65 17.62 3.75
N LEU A 201 -8.38 17.74 4.17
CA LEU A 201 -7.24 17.67 3.25
C LEU A 201 -7.10 16.27 2.65
N VAL A 202 -7.24 15.22 3.47
CA VAL A 202 -7.19 13.84 2.99
C VAL A 202 -8.28 13.58 1.97
N SER A 203 -9.53 14.01 2.24
CA SER A 203 -10.62 13.87 1.27
C SER A 203 -10.34 14.60 -0.05
N LEU A 204 -9.80 15.82 0.02
CA LEU A 204 -9.43 16.59 -1.18
C LEU A 204 -8.31 15.89 -1.97
N PHE A 205 -7.21 15.52 -1.32
CA PHE A 205 -6.06 14.90 -1.98
C PHE A 205 -6.37 13.48 -2.48
N ALA A 206 -7.17 12.70 -1.75
CA ALA A 206 -7.66 11.41 -2.22
C ALA A 206 -8.52 11.58 -3.49
N THR A 207 -9.42 12.56 -3.51
CA THR A 207 -10.23 12.88 -4.69
C THR A 207 -9.34 13.25 -5.88
N ILE A 208 -8.37 14.14 -5.69
CA ILE A 208 -7.42 14.54 -6.74
C ILE A 208 -6.61 13.32 -7.22
N PHE A 209 -6.11 12.49 -6.31
CA PHE A 209 -5.37 11.28 -6.63
C PHE A 209 -6.17 10.31 -7.51
N PHE A 210 -7.42 10.02 -7.15
CA PHE A 210 -8.28 9.14 -7.95
C PHE A 210 -8.67 9.76 -9.29
N VAL A 211 -8.92 11.07 -9.36
CA VAL A 211 -9.15 11.78 -10.63
C VAL A 211 -7.91 11.69 -11.51
N LEU A 212 -6.71 11.94 -10.97
CA LEU A 212 -5.47 11.87 -11.74
C LEU A 212 -5.25 10.47 -12.31
N ILE A 213 -5.36 9.41 -11.49
CA ILE A 213 -5.28 8.03 -11.97
C ILE A 213 -6.32 7.76 -13.06
N GLY A 214 -7.57 8.21 -12.88
CA GLY A 214 -8.63 8.07 -13.87
C GLY A 214 -8.36 8.81 -15.17
N THR A 215 -7.76 10.00 -15.13
CA THR A 215 -7.42 10.78 -16.34
C THR A 215 -6.16 10.30 -17.05
N SER A 216 -5.21 9.70 -16.32
CA SER A 216 -4.05 9.03 -16.91
C SER A 216 -4.41 7.70 -17.60
N MET A 217 -5.66 7.24 -17.45
CA MET A 217 -6.15 6.03 -18.08
C MET A 217 -6.43 6.25 -19.57
N ASP A 218 -5.67 5.57 -20.42
CA ASP A 218 -6.03 5.44 -21.83
C ASP A 218 -7.06 4.31 -21.99
N LEU A 219 -8.34 4.67 -22.10
CA LEU A 219 -9.43 3.71 -22.33
C LEU A 219 -9.41 3.09 -23.73
N SER A 220 -8.61 3.63 -24.66
CA SER A 220 -8.53 3.07 -26.01
C SER A 220 -8.02 1.62 -25.99
N VAL A 221 -7.16 1.27 -25.03
CA VAL A 221 -6.60 -0.08 -24.84
C VAL A 221 -7.64 -1.11 -24.40
N LEU A 222 -8.84 -0.67 -23.96
CA LEU A 222 -9.96 -1.53 -23.61
C LEU A 222 -10.86 -1.87 -24.79
N ASN A 223 -10.66 -1.26 -25.96
CA ASN A 223 -11.54 -1.47 -27.10
C ASN A 223 -11.39 -2.89 -27.67
N PRO A 224 -12.39 -3.80 -27.50
CA PRO A 224 -12.29 -5.18 -27.98
C PRO A 224 -12.43 -5.31 -29.50
N PHE A 225 -12.89 -4.24 -30.16
CA PHE A 225 -13.04 -4.17 -31.61
C PHE A 225 -11.71 -3.90 -32.31
N ASP A 226 -10.71 -3.34 -31.61
CA ASP A 226 -9.36 -3.26 -32.12
C ASP A 226 -8.65 -4.62 -31.97
N PRO A 227 -8.23 -5.26 -33.08
CA PRO A 227 -7.50 -6.53 -33.02
C PRO A 227 -6.21 -6.45 -32.20
N LEU A 228 -5.55 -5.28 -32.14
CA LEU A 228 -4.30 -5.06 -31.40
C LEU A 228 -4.51 -5.12 -29.88
N ASN A 229 -5.71 -4.80 -29.41
CA ASN A 229 -6.04 -4.77 -27.99
C ASN A 229 -6.48 -6.13 -27.44
N ARG A 230 -6.88 -7.07 -28.31
CA ARG A 230 -7.41 -8.38 -27.87
C ARG A 230 -6.38 -9.19 -27.10
N SER A 231 -5.12 -9.20 -27.55
CA SER A 231 -4.02 -9.84 -26.82
C SER A 231 -3.78 -9.16 -25.46
N GLY A 232 -3.80 -7.83 -25.43
CA GLY A 232 -3.68 -7.03 -24.21
C GLY A 232 -4.81 -7.33 -23.20
N LEU A 233 -6.05 -7.48 -23.65
CA LEU A 233 -7.19 -7.80 -22.81
C LEU A 233 -7.10 -9.20 -22.18
N VAL A 234 -6.60 -10.20 -22.90
CA VAL A 234 -6.39 -11.55 -22.35
C VAL A 234 -5.28 -11.53 -21.29
N VAL A 235 -4.17 -10.84 -21.57
CA VAL A 235 -3.09 -10.63 -20.60
C VAL A 235 -3.60 -9.85 -19.39
N ALA A 236 -4.39 -8.81 -19.59
CA ALA A 236 -5.02 -8.02 -18.53
C ALA A 236 -5.92 -8.88 -17.63
N ALA A 237 -6.78 -9.70 -18.23
CA ALA A 237 -7.67 -10.59 -17.48
C ALA A 237 -6.86 -11.61 -16.66
N PHE A 238 -5.79 -12.16 -17.23
CA PHE A 238 -4.86 -13.03 -16.51
C PHE A 238 -4.21 -12.29 -15.33
N LEU A 239 -3.58 -11.14 -15.58
CA LEU A 239 -2.89 -10.34 -14.54
C LEU A 239 -3.86 -9.89 -13.46
N LEU A 240 -5.05 -9.44 -13.82
CA LEU A 240 -6.09 -9.06 -12.86
C LEU A 240 -6.49 -10.24 -11.99
N THR A 241 -6.76 -11.40 -12.58
CA THR A 241 -7.14 -12.60 -11.84
C THR A 241 -6.04 -13.04 -10.88
N VAL A 242 -4.78 -13.04 -11.33
CA VAL A 242 -3.63 -13.42 -10.51
C VAL A 242 -3.37 -12.39 -9.41
N ALA A 243 -3.49 -11.10 -9.69
CA ALA A 243 -3.31 -10.04 -8.69
C ALA A 243 -4.36 -10.15 -7.57
N ILE A 244 -5.62 -10.38 -7.94
CA ILE A 244 -6.73 -10.56 -7.00
C ILE A 244 -6.53 -11.84 -6.19
N ALA A 245 -6.41 -12.99 -6.86
CA ALA A 245 -6.29 -14.28 -6.20
C ALA A 245 -5.03 -14.34 -5.31
N GLY A 246 -3.90 -13.85 -5.83
CA GLY A 246 -2.63 -13.82 -5.11
C GLY A 246 -2.69 -13.01 -3.82
N LYS A 247 -3.47 -11.92 -3.78
CA LYS A 247 -3.67 -11.14 -2.55
C LYS A 247 -4.76 -11.68 -1.65
N VAL A 248 -5.88 -12.17 -2.20
CA VAL A 248 -6.96 -12.74 -1.37
C VAL A 248 -6.44 -13.92 -0.55
N VAL A 249 -5.61 -14.79 -1.14
CA VAL A 249 -5.00 -15.94 -0.43
C VAL A 249 -4.16 -15.53 0.78
N THR A 250 -3.61 -14.32 0.81
CA THR A 250 -2.82 -13.82 1.96
C THR A 250 -3.62 -13.76 3.25
N GLY A 251 -4.95 -13.64 3.17
CA GLY A 251 -5.82 -13.73 4.34
C GLY A 251 -5.68 -15.05 5.12
N TRP A 252 -5.17 -16.09 4.47
CA TRP A 252 -4.93 -17.41 5.07
C TRP A 252 -3.44 -17.72 5.30
N SER A 253 -2.52 -16.77 5.08
CA SER A 253 -1.08 -17.00 5.25
C SER A 253 -0.60 -16.99 6.69
N PHE A 254 -1.47 -16.66 7.64
CA PHE A 254 -1.16 -16.58 9.07
C PHE A 254 -2.09 -17.44 9.90
N LEU A 255 -1.60 -17.79 11.10
CA LEU A 255 -2.40 -18.40 12.15
C LEU A 255 -2.87 -17.30 13.11
N SER A 256 -4.15 -17.32 13.44
CA SER A 256 -4.75 -16.44 14.44
C SER A 256 -5.55 -17.28 15.41
N GLU A 257 -5.25 -17.13 16.70
CA GLU A 257 -6.02 -17.77 17.78
C GLU A 257 -7.35 -17.04 18.04
N GLN A 258 -7.42 -15.77 17.67
CA GLN A 258 -8.62 -14.95 17.79
C GLN A 258 -9.42 -14.96 16.49
N PRO A 259 -10.76 -14.79 16.55
CA PRO A 259 -11.57 -14.67 15.35
C PRO A 259 -11.08 -13.46 14.53
N THR A 260 -10.66 -13.72 13.30
CA THR A 260 -10.17 -12.70 12.36
C THR A 260 -10.78 -12.98 11.00
N ASN A 261 -11.40 -11.97 10.38
CA ASN A 261 -11.98 -12.10 9.05
C ASN A 261 -10.87 -12.12 7.99
N ARG A 262 -10.43 -13.32 7.65
CA ARG A 262 -9.37 -13.59 6.67
C ARG A 262 -9.67 -12.99 5.30
N LEU A 263 -10.94 -13.00 4.89
CA LEU A 263 -11.34 -12.44 3.61
C LEU A 263 -11.13 -10.92 3.59
N VAL A 264 -11.47 -10.22 4.68
CA VAL A 264 -11.22 -8.77 4.82
C VAL A 264 -9.73 -8.45 4.76
N VAL A 265 -8.88 -9.28 5.40
CA VAL A 265 -7.42 -9.11 5.30
C VAL A 265 -6.94 -9.27 3.86
N GLY A 266 -7.34 -10.34 3.17
CA GLY A 266 -6.93 -10.59 1.79
C GLY A 266 -7.44 -9.54 0.80
N LEU A 267 -8.71 -9.14 0.92
CA LEU A 267 -9.31 -8.06 0.12
C LEU A 267 -8.66 -6.70 0.44
N GLY A 268 -8.25 -6.48 1.70
CA GLY A 268 -7.53 -5.28 2.13
C GLY A 268 -6.16 -5.13 1.46
N MET A 269 -5.52 -6.24 1.10
CA MET A 269 -4.22 -6.22 0.40
C MET A 269 -4.34 -6.14 -1.13
N MET A 270 -5.57 -6.10 -1.68
CA MET A 270 -5.79 -6.06 -3.13
C MET A 270 -5.44 -4.73 -3.82
N PRO A 271 -5.74 -3.54 -3.25
CA PRO A 271 -5.58 -2.28 -3.96
C PRO A 271 -4.15 -2.09 -4.45
N ARG A 272 -4.01 -1.81 -5.75
CA ARG A 272 -2.77 -1.33 -6.35
C ARG A 272 -2.85 0.18 -6.54
N GLY A 273 -1.70 0.79 -6.73
CA GLY A 273 -1.60 2.22 -6.91
C GLY A 273 -0.29 2.62 -7.54
N GLU A 274 0.30 3.67 -6.99
CA GLU A 274 1.47 4.39 -7.45
C GLU A 274 2.67 3.48 -7.74
N VAL A 275 2.97 2.51 -6.88
CA VAL A 275 4.14 1.63 -7.05
C VAL A 275 3.99 0.72 -8.27
N GLY A 276 2.78 0.21 -8.53
CA GLY A 276 2.50 -0.57 -9.75
C GLY A 276 2.70 0.26 -11.01
N LEU A 277 2.30 1.54 -10.98
CA LEU A 277 2.52 2.49 -12.07
C LEU A 277 3.99 2.88 -12.25
N ILE A 278 4.78 2.90 -11.17
CA ILE A 278 6.24 3.12 -11.25
C ILE A 278 6.90 1.98 -12.04
N PHE A 279 6.56 0.72 -11.75
CA PHE A 279 7.09 -0.43 -12.51
C PHE A 279 6.67 -0.40 -13.98
N LEU A 280 5.41 -0.04 -14.26
CA LEU A 280 4.93 0.20 -15.61
C LEU A 280 5.78 1.27 -16.31
N GLY A 281 5.92 2.45 -15.70
CA GLY A 281 6.68 3.56 -16.26
C GLY A 281 8.16 3.25 -16.51
N LEU A 282 8.82 2.55 -15.58
CA LEU A 282 10.21 2.12 -15.75
C LEU A 282 10.36 1.09 -16.88
N GLY A 283 9.44 0.14 -16.98
CA GLY A 283 9.44 -0.86 -18.05
C GLY A 283 9.19 -0.25 -19.43
N THR A 284 8.26 0.71 -19.52
CA THR A 284 7.99 1.49 -20.74
C THR A 284 9.18 2.34 -21.14
N ALA A 285 9.78 3.07 -20.19
CA ALA A 285 10.95 3.92 -20.46
C ALA A 285 12.17 3.11 -20.92
N ALA A 286 12.34 1.89 -20.40
CA ALA A 286 13.37 0.95 -20.83
C ALA A 286 13.03 0.23 -22.16
N GLN A 287 11.86 0.49 -22.75
CA GLN A 287 11.35 -0.17 -23.97
C GLN A 287 11.27 -1.70 -23.85
N LEU A 288 11.06 -2.20 -22.63
CA LEU A 288 10.99 -3.63 -22.33
C LEU A 288 9.56 -4.18 -22.43
N LEU A 289 8.55 -3.32 -22.29
CA LEU A 289 7.16 -3.75 -22.29
C LEU A 289 6.56 -3.63 -23.69
N THR A 290 5.84 -4.67 -24.10
CA THR A 290 5.03 -4.60 -25.33
C THR A 290 3.76 -3.81 -25.05
N PRO A 291 3.14 -3.16 -26.05
CA PRO A 291 1.89 -2.40 -25.86
C PRO A 291 0.78 -3.22 -25.18
N SER A 292 0.68 -4.51 -25.51
CA SER A 292 -0.28 -5.42 -24.87
C SER A 292 0.02 -5.64 -23.37
N LEU A 293 1.28 -5.72 -22.98
CA LEU A 293 1.68 -5.91 -21.58
C LEU A 293 1.52 -4.62 -20.77
N GLU A 294 1.84 -3.46 -21.37
CA GLU A 294 1.60 -2.15 -20.76
C GLU A 294 0.12 -1.94 -20.46
N ALA A 295 -0.74 -2.19 -21.45
CA ALA A 295 -2.18 -2.17 -21.29
C ALA A 295 -2.63 -3.17 -20.21
N GLY A 296 -2.07 -4.38 -20.21
CA GLY A 296 -2.38 -5.41 -19.21
C GLY A 296 -2.07 -4.98 -17.78
N ILE A 297 -0.88 -4.41 -17.54
CA ILE A 297 -0.46 -3.90 -16.24
C ILE A 297 -1.34 -2.73 -15.82
N LEU A 298 -1.56 -1.75 -16.70
CA LEU A 298 -2.40 -0.59 -16.42
C LEU A 298 -3.82 -1.01 -16.00
N LEU A 299 -4.42 -1.96 -16.74
CA LEU A 299 -5.74 -2.48 -16.43
C LEU A 299 -5.80 -3.30 -15.15
N MET A 300 -4.74 -4.05 -14.83
CA MET A 300 -4.64 -4.75 -13.55
C MET A 300 -4.59 -3.75 -12.39
N VAL A 301 -3.74 -2.71 -12.48
CA VAL A 301 -3.64 -1.68 -11.44
C VAL A 301 -5.00 -1.03 -11.24
N ILE A 302 -5.62 -0.53 -12.30
CA ILE A 302 -6.91 0.15 -12.23
C ILE A 302 -8.00 -0.79 -11.73
N GLY A 303 -8.10 -1.99 -12.31
CA GLY A 303 -9.12 -2.97 -11.95
C GLY A 303 -9.07 -3.30 -10.46
N THR A 304 -7.89 -3.61 -9.92
CA THR A 304 -7.72 -3.89 -8.49
C THR A 304 -8.01 -2.67 -7.61
N THR A 305 -7.62 -1.45 -8.01
CA THR A 305 -7.94 -0.21 -7.28
C THR A 305 -9.45 0.03 -7.15
N PHE A 306 -10.23 -0.20 -8.22
CA PHE A 306 -11.67 0.01 -8.20
C PHE A 306 -12.46 -1.16 -7.59
N LEU A 307 -12.03 -2.40 -7.82
CA LEU A 307 -12.71 -3.60 -7.32
C LEU A 307 -12.57 -3.74 -5.80
N ALA A 308 -11.41 -3.41 -5.23
CA ALA A 308 -11.16 -3.65 -3.81
C ALA A 308 -12.13 -2.90 -2.86
N PRO A 309 -12.41 -1.59 -3.01
CA PRO A 309 -13.41 -0.91 -2.19
C PRO A 309 -14.81 -1.54 -2.28
N VAL A 310 -15.23 -1.95 -3.49
CA VAL A 310 -16.53 -2.57 -3.73
C VAL A 310 -16.62 -3.93 -3.03
N LEU A 311 -15.61 -4.78 -3.21
CA LEU A 311 -15.56 -6.11 -2.61
C LEU A 311 -15.45 -6.05 -1.08
N LEU A 312 -14.66 -5.12 -0.54
CA LEU A 312 -14.55 -4.90 0.90
C LEU A 312 -15.90 -4.49 1.50
N ARG A 313 -16.61 -3.54 0.90
CA ARG A 313 -17.95 -3.10 1.32
C ARG A 313 -18.96 -4.25 1.33
N LEU A 314 -18.96 -5.08 0.29
CA LEU A 314 -19.84 -6.26 0.20
C LEU A 314 -19.50 -7.32 1.26
N SER A 315 -18.21 -7.58 1.50
CA SER A 315 -17.81 -8.56 2.51
C SER A 315 -18.19 -8.13 3.94
N CYS A 316 -18.13 -6.83 4.23
CA CYS A 316 -18.48 -6.28 5.53
C CYS A 316 -20.00 -6.21 5.75
N SER A 317 -20.78 -5.86 4.71
CA SER A 317 -22.25 -5.88 4.81
C SER A 317 -22.80 -7.30 4.99
N TRP A 318 -22.15 -8.30 4.39
CA TRP A 318 -22.47 -9.71 4.59
C TRP A 318 -22.12 -10.21 6.00
N ALA A 319 -21.00 -9.75 6.57
CA ALA A 319 -20.64 -10.07 7.95
C ALA A 319 -21.64 -9.49 8.97
N ALA A 320 -22.17 -8.28 8.73
CA ALA A 320 -23.21 -7.67 9.55
C ALA A 320 -24.57 -8.39 9.44
N ALA A 321 -24.89 -8.97 8.28
CA ALA A 321 -26.13 -9.73 8.06
C ALA A 321 -26.12 -11.14 8.69
N GLY A 322 -24.95 -11.64 9.11
CA GLY A 322 -24.78 -12.97 9.73
C GLY A 322 -24.71 -12.97 11.26
N LEU A 323 -24.75 -11.80 11.90
CA LEU A 323 -24.76 -11.68 13.37
C LEU A 323 -26.19 -11.31 13.82
N PRO A 324 -26.80 -12.05 14.77
CA PRO A 324 -28.04 -11.60 15.37
C PRO A 324 -27.81 -10.24 16.04
N SER A 325 -28.72 -9.30 15.78
CA SER A 325 -28.73 -7.97 16.37
C SER A 325 -28.59 -8.06 17.89
N ILE A 326 -27.50 -7.52 18.43
CA ILE A 326 -27.40 -7.20 19.86
C ILE A 326 -28.20 -5.91 20.07
N ASP A 327 -29.51 -6.04 19.98
CA ASP A 327 -30.51 -5.07 20.44
C ASP A 327 -31.69 -5.88 20.99
N SER A 328 -31.53 -6.37 22.21
CA SER A 328 -32.61 -6.64 23.18
C SER A 328 -32.05 -7.33 24.44
N ALA A 329 -31.59 -6.53 25.40
CA ALA A 329 -31.70 -6.79 26.85
C ALA A 329 -31.33 -5.52 27.62
#